data_AF-A0A534XYK7-F1
#
_entry.id   AF-A0A534XYK7-F1
#
_cell.length_a   1.000
_cell.length_b   1.000
_cell.length_c   1.000
_cell.angle_alpha   90.00
_cell.angle_beta   90.00
_cell.angle_gamma   90.00
#
_symmetry.space_group_name_H-M   'P 1'
#
loop_
_entity.id
_entity.type
_entity.pdbx_description
1 polymer ?
#
loop_
_entity_poly.entity_id
_entity_poly.type
_entity_poly.pdbx_seq_one_letter_code
_entity_poly.pdbx_strand_id
1 'polypeptide(L)'
;MRAGALITVGSAATILAACGTGPGPSQSGSGGGTAVTLGITTSGDGIVRESGGDCRGSCTAQVANGTQLQLQAVPDPGVSFTGWSGACSGLSTACPITADADTAVTAVFTRPGPVQLPPPAIAPCSGSSECSTTLGSDTEIFAKRLK
;
A
#
# COMPACT_ATOMS: atom_id res chain seq x y z
N MET A 1 56.91 -30.16 -70.48
CA MET A 1 56.77 -28.69 -70.35
C MET A 1 56.99 -28.38 -68.88
N ARG A 2 58.20 -27.91 -68.56
CA ARG A 2 58.45 -26.57 -67.99
C ARG A 2 57.80 -26.39 -66.62
N ALA A 3 58.61 -26.47 -65.56
CA ALA A 3 59.01 -25.32 -64.75
C ALA A 3 57.89 -24.95 -63.77
N GLY A 4 58.03 -25.11 -62.46
CA GLY A 4 59.12 -24.59 -61.63
C GLY A 4 58.61 -23.32 -60.96
N ALA A 5 58.43 -23.34 -59.63
CA ALA A 5 58.56 -22.19 -58.74
C ALA A 5 58.23 -22.61 -57.29
N LEU A 6 59.29 -22.91 -56.54
CA LEU A 6 59.39 -22.50 -55.13
C LEU A 6 59.25 -20.98 -55.09
N ILE A 7 58.56 -20.40 -54.10
CA ILE A 7 59.03 -19.24 -53.31
C ILE A 7 58.18 -19.15 -52.05
N THR A 8 58.90 -19.31 -50.95
CA THR A 8 58.59 -18.97 -49.57
C THR A 8 58.15 -17.50 -49.45
N VAL A 9 56.97 -17.26 -48.90
CA VAL A 9 56.72 -16.01 -48.16
C VAL A 9 56.34 -16.40 -46.75
N GLY A 10 57.34 -16.29 -45.89
CA GLY A 10 57.14 -16.28 -44.45
C GLY A 10 56.28 -15.09 -44.09
N SER A 11 55.29 -15.34 -43.25
CA SER A 11 54.73 -14.33 -42.37
C SER A 11 54.51 -15.03 -41.05
N ALA A 12 55.53 -14.91 -40.19
CA ALA A 12 55.44 -15.27 -38.80
C ALA A 12 54.32 -14.43 -38.16
N ALA A 13 53.23 -15.10 -37.79
CA ALA A 13 52.26 -14.57 -36.85
C ALA A 13 52.27 -15.50 -35.63
N THR A 14 53.33 -15.38 -34.82
CA THR A 14 53.26 -15.74 -33.41
C THR A 14 52.29 -14.76 -32.74
N ILE A 15 51.01 -15.11 -32.68
CA ILE A 15 50.06 -14.40 -31.83
C ILE A 15 49.75 -15.33 -30.67
N LEU A 16 50.21 -14.87 -29.51
CA LEU A 16 50.16 -15.57 -28.24
C LEU A 16 48.75 -16.03 -27.90
N ALA A 17 48.67 -17.24 -27.33
CA ALA A 17 47.54 -17.65 -26.52
C ALA A 17 47.41 -16.68 -25.33
N ALA A 18 46.33 -15.91 -25.32
CA ALA A 18 45.81 -15.23 -24.14
C ALA A 18 44.29 -15.25 -24.22
N CYS A 19 43.66 -16.26 -23.64
CA CYS A 19 42.23 -16.21 -23.30
C CYS A 19 42.06 -15.28 -22.08
N GLY A 20 42.01 -13.98 -22.33
CA GLY A 20 41.75 -13.00 -21.26
C GLY A 20 41.48 -11.58 -21.78
N THR A 21 40.29 -11.06 -21.43
CA THR A 21 39.85 -9.64 -21.43
C THR A 21 39.30 -9.09 -22.76
N GLY A 22 38.07 -8.55 -22.89
CA GLY A 22 36.98 -8.11 -21.98
C GLY A 22 35.82 -7.51 -22.84
N PRO A 23 35.00 -6.54 -22.39
CA PRO A 23 34.25 -6.38 -21.13
C PRO A 23 32.74 -6.61 -21.40
N GLY A 24 32.13 -7.64 -20.79
CA GLY A 24 30.69 -7.55 -20.55
C GLY A 24 30.45 -6.44 -19.52
N PRO A 25 29.22 -5.92 -19.35
CA PRO A 25 28.88 -5.26 -18.10
C PRO A 25 28.97 -6.33 -17.01
N SER A 26 30.18 -6.56 -16.50
CA SER A 26 30.39 -6.80 -15.09
C SER A 26 29.63 -5.66 -14.44
N GLN A 27 28.42 -5.93 -13.94
CA GLN A 27 27.89 -5.10 -12.87
C GLN A 27 28.82 -5.35 -11.69
N SER A 28 29.95 -4.65 -11.74
CA SER A 28 30.85 -4.39 -10.66
C SER A 28 30.09 -3.48 -9.71
N GLY A 29 29.22 -4.13 -8.96
CA GLY A 29 28.57 -3.64 -7.77
C GLY A 29 28.76 -4.69 -6.68
N SER A 30 30.00 -5.12 -6.43
CA SER A 30 30.36 -5.64 -5.10
C SER A 30 30.33 -4.47 -4.12
N GLY A 31 29.15 -3.89 -3.90
CA GLY A 31 28.81 -3.43 -2.58
C GLY A 31 28.67 -4.71 -1.77
N GLY A 32 29.68 -5.05 -0.96
CA GLY A 32 29.53 -6.01 0.12
C GLY A 32 28.61 -5.46 1.21
N GLY A 33 27.43 -4.99 0.81
CA GLY A 33 26.36 -4.62 1.71
C GLY A 33 25.64 -5.91 2.06
N THR A 34 25.63 -6.25 3.34
CA THR A 34 24.82 -7.33 3.88
C THR A 34 23.38 -7.13 3.39
N ALA A 35 22.80 -8.08 2.67
CA ALA A 35 21.39 -7.99 2.33
C ALA A 35 20.57 -8.11 3.62
N VAL A 36 19.62 -7.20 3.82
CA VAL A 36 18.72 -7.19 4.96
C VAL A 36 17.30 -7.50 4.50
N THR A 37 16.53 -8.11 5.39
CA THR A 37 15.15 -8.50 5.15
C THR A 37 14.20 -7.40 5.58
N LEU A 38 13.43 -6.87 4.63
CA LEU A 38 12.32 -5.99 4.91
C LEU A 38 11.02 -6.79 4.88
N GLY A 39 10.34 -6.88 6.03
CA GLY A 39 8.99 -7.43 6.15
C GLY A 39 7.95 -6.33 6.08
N ILE A 40 7.08 -6.35 5.06
CA ILE A 40 5.96 -5.42 4.92
C ILE A 40 4.69 -6.19 5.25
N THR A 41 3.95 -5.72 6.25
CA THR A 41 2.64 -6.28 6.60
C THR A 41 1.57 -5.21 6.44
N THR A 42 0.40 -5.60 5.94
CA THR A 42 -0.77 -4.74 5.82
C THR A 42 -1.90 -5.37 6.60
N SER A 43 -2.48 -4.59 7.50
CA SER A 43 -3.63 -4.97 8.32
C SER A 43 -4.84 -4.25 7.78
N GLY A 44 -5.77 -4.97 7.16
CA GLY A 44 -6.98 -4.42 6.54
C GLY A 44 -6.89 -4.34 5.01
N ASP A 45 -7.86 -3.66 4.42
CA ASP A 45 -8.01 -3.53 2.97
C ASP A 45 -7.19 -2.32 2.46
N GLY A 46 -6.00 -2.59 1.92
CA GLY A 46 -5.16 -1.58 1.29
C GLY A 46 -3.94 -2.18 0.62
N ILE A 47 -3.21 -1.35 -0.12
CA ILE A 47 -1.94 -1.72 -0.75
C ILE A 47 -0.82 -0.81 -0.22
N VAL A 48 0.38 -1.38 -0.11
CA VAL A 48 1.59 -0.63 0.18
C VAL A 48 2.43 -0.64 -1.08
N ARG A 49 2.60 0.53 -1.70
CA ARG A 49 3.54 0.73 -2.80
C ARG A 49 4.91 0.98 -2.24
N GLU A 50 5.88 0.21 -2.72
CA GLU A 50 7.29 0.39 -2.43
C GLU A 50 8.01 0.63 -3.76
N SER A 51 9.23 1.16 -3.72
CA SER A 51 10.09 1.33 -4.91
C SER A 51 10.23 0.04 -5.73
N GLY A 52 10.15 -1.13 -5.08
CA GLY A 52 10.20 -2.45 -5.69
C GLY A 52 8.86 -3.06 -6.13
N GLY A 53 7.70 -2.44 -5.85
CA GLY A 53 6.39 -2.93 -6.31
C GLY A 53 5.22 -2.73 -5.34
N ASP A 54 4.05 -3.24 -5.74
CA ASP A 54 2.82 -3.23 -4.94
C ASP A 54 2.76 -4.44 -4.00
N CYS A 55 2.73 -4.20 -2.69
CA CYS A 55 2.54 -5.22 -1.67
C CYS A 55 1.10 -5.21 -1.13
N ARG A 56 0.48 -6.39 -1.06
CA ARG A 56 -0.83 -6.61 -0.44
C ARG A 56 -0.76 -7.79 0.53
N GLY A 57 -1.24 -7.62 1.75
CA GLY A 57 -1.12 -8.61 2.81
C GLY A 57 0.28 -8.57 3.44
N SER A 58 1.08 -9.61 3.21
CA SER A 58 2.43 -9.73 3.76
C SER A 58 3.44 -9.98 2.64
N CYS A 59 4.45 -9.12 2.54
CA CYS A 59 5.53 -9.24 1.58
C CYS A 59 6.87 -9.19 2.28
N THR A 60 7.84 -9.88 1.70
CA THR A 60 9.22 -9.85 2.15
C THR A 60 10.09 -9.42 0.98
N ALA A 61 10.94 -8.43 1.20
CA ALA A 61 11.89 -7.93 0.22
C ALA A 61 13.31 -8.05 0.78
N GLN A 62 14.26 -8.39 -0.08
CA GLN A 62 15.68 -8.34 0.24
C GLN A 62 16.25 -7.05 -0.30
N VAL A 63 16.84 -6.25 0.58
CA VAL A 63 17.33 -4.91 0.25
C VAL A 63 18.78 -4.79 0.70
N ALA A 64 19.61 -4.05 -0.02
CA ALA A 64 20.97 -3.83 0.41
C ALA A 64 21.00 -2.96 1.67
N ASN A 65 21.91 -3.27 2.60
CA ASN A 65 22.13 -2.45 3.80
C ASN A 65 22.34 -0.98 3.46
N GLY A 66 21.68 -0.07 4.19
CA GLY A 66 21.77 1.38 3.99
C GLY A 66 20.98 1.90 2.79
N THR A 67 20.15 1.05 2.15
CA THR A 67 19.25 1.51 1.08
C THR A 67 18.11 2.32 1.69
N GLN A 68 17.91 3.53 1.19
CA GLN A 68 16.75 4.34 1.54
C GLN A 68 15.56 3.94 0.67
N LEU A 69 14.46 3.54 1.31
CA LEU A 69 13.22 3.14 0.66
C LEU A 69 12.11 4.12 1.02
N GLN A 70 11.17 4.28 0.10
CA GLN A 70 9.99 5.10 0.32
C GLN A 70 8.75 4.23 0.14
N LEU A 71 8.12 3.89 1.28
CA LEU A 71 6.86 3.16 1.32
C LEU A 71 5.70 4.14 1.21
N GLN A 72 4.67 3.78 0.46
CA GLN A 72 3.47 4.58 0.25
C GLN A 72 2.22 3.72 0.46
N ALA A 73 1.47 3.99 1.52
CA ALA A 73 0.20 3.35 1.79
C ALA A 73 -0.90 3.96 0.92
N VAL A 74 -1.62 3.12 0.19
CA VAL A 74 -2.78 3.49 -0.61
C VAL A 74 -3.98 2.70 -0.10
N PRO A 75 -4.92 3.33 0.62
CA PRO A 75 -6.11 2.67 1.12
C PRO A 75 -7.07 2.31 -0.02
N ASP A 76 -7.75 1.17 0.10
CA ASP A 76 -8.85 0.79 -0.80
C ASP A 76 -10.09 1.71 -0.60
N PRO A 77 -11.02 1.76 -1.57
CA PRO A 77 -12.23 2.58 -1.45
C PRO A 77 -13.06 2.24 -0.20
N GLY A 78 -13.40 3.27 0.59
CA GLY A 78 -14.15 3.10 1.84
C GLY A 78 -13.31 2.65 3.04
N VAL A 79 -11.98 2.69 2.92
CA VAL A 79 -11.04 2.34 3.98
C VAL A 79 -10.23 3.57 4.35
N SER A 80 -9.86 3.72 5.62
CA SER A 80 -9.03 4.82 6.11
C SER A 80 -7.68 4.30 6.60
N PHE A 81 -6.60 4.91 6.13
CA PHE A 81 -5.27 4.63 6.65
C PHE A 81 -5.15 5.16 8.08
N THR A 82 -4.80 4.27 9.01
CA THR A 82 -4.73 4.58 10.44
C THR A 82 -3.30 4.90 10.87
N GLY A 83 -2.30 4.37 10.18
CA GLY A 83 -0.90 4.66 10.47
C GLY A 83 0.04 3.50 10.17
N TRP A 84 1.33 3.80 10.26
CA TRP A 84 2.43 2.84 10.23
C TRP A 84 2.88 2.48 11.63
N SER A 85 3.33 1.24 11.81
CA SER A 85 4.01 0.78 13.02
C SER A 85 5.25 -0.08 12.70
N GLY A 86 6.16 -0.20 13.67
CA GLY A 86 7.40 -0.94 13.54
C GLY A 86 8.57 -0.04 13.11
N ALA A 87 9.27 -0.43 12.04
CA ALA A 87 10.41 0.32 11.49
C ALA A 87 10.05 1.73 11.01
N CYS A 88 8.78 1.96 10.73
CA CYS A 88 8.23 3.26 10.41
C CYS A 88 7.03 3.54 11.28
N SER A 89 7.00 4.73 11.87
CA SER A 89 5.93 5.15 12.76
C SER A 89 5.41 6.50 12.30
N GLY A 90 4.10 6.60 12.09
CA GLY A 90 3.49 7.85 11.65
C GLY A 90 2.13 7.66 10.99
N LEU A 91 1.41 8.78 10.86
CA LEU A 91 0.10 8.84 10.20
C LEU A 91 0.21 9.20 8.71
N SER A 92 1.40 9.59 8.25
CA SER A 92 1.67 9.93 6.86
C SER A 92 1.59 8.69 5.98
N THR A 93 0.95 8.80 4.82
CA THR A 93 0.89 7.70 3.85
C THR A 93 2.27 7.39 3.26
N ALA A 94 3.13 8.40 3.13
CA ALA A 94 4.53 8.23 2.77
C ALA A 94 5.39 7.97 4.03
N CYS A 95 6.23 6.97 3.93
CA CYS A 95 7.04 6.44 5.02
C CYS A 95 8.47 6.21 4.50
N PRO A 96 9.40 7.13 4.76
CA PRO A 96 10.81 6.94 4.44
C PRO A 96 11.43 6.01 5.48
N ILE A 97 12.07 4.94 5.03
CA ILE A 97 12.83 4.03 5.89
C ILE A 97 14.23 3.83 5.32
N THR A 98 15.18 3.57 6.20
CA THR A 98 16.52 3.12 5.80
C THR A 98 16.66 1.67 6.22
N ALA A 99 16.96 0.80 5.26
CA ALA A 99 17.12 -0.63 5.49
C ALA A 99 18.52 -0.91 6.06
N ASP A 100 18.75 -0.55 7.33
CA ASP A 100 20.03 -0.75 8.03
C ASP A 100 20.13 -2.12 8.74
N ALA A 101 19.00 -2.81 8.93
CA ALA A 101 18.93 -4.14 9.54
C ALA A 101 17.65 -4.85 9.07
N ASP A 102 17.51 -6.13 9.45
CA ASP A 102 16.24 -6.84 9.28
C ASP A 102 15.14 -6.10 10.03
N THR A 103 14.16 -5.59 9.28
CA THR A 103 13.16 -4.66 9.79
C THR A 103 11.78 -5.08 9.32
N ALA A 104 10.79 -4.84 10.18
CA ALA A 104 9.39 -5.11 9.87
C ALA A 104 8.58 -3.82 10.01
N VAL A 105 7.74 -3.56 9.03
CA VAL A 105 6.81 -2.43 9.00
C VAL A 105 5.40 -2.95 8.80
N THR A 106 4.45 -2.38 9.55
CA THR A 106 3.03 -2.72 9.42
C THR A 106 2.23 -1.48 9.06
N ALA A 107 1.50 -1.52 7.95
CA ALA A 107 0.48 -0.54 7.59
C ALA A 107 -0.87 -0.96 8.16
N VAL A 108 -1.55 -0.07 8.86
CA VAL A 108 -2.88 -0.34 9.41
C VAL A 108 -3.93 0.44 8.62
N PHE A 109 -4.90 -0.29 8.08
CA PHE A 109 -6.05 0.20 7.34
C PHE A 109 -7.33 -0.20 8.08
N THR A 110 -8.15 0.77 8.42
CA THR A 110 -9.40 0.55 9.15
C THR A 110 -10.56 0.92 8.26
N ARG A 111 -11.48 -0.02 8.03
CA ARG A 111 -12.76 0.26 7.38
C ARG A 111 -13.71 0.86 8.44
N PRO A 112 -14.23 2.09 8.24
CA PRO A 112 -15.31 2.59 9.08
C PRO A 112 -16.46 1.58 9.02
N GLY A 113 -16.89 1.09 10.18
CA GLY A 113 -18.05 0.20 10.25
C GLY A 113 -19.30 0.88 9.67
N PRO A 114 -20.34 0.10 9.32
CA PRO A 114 -21.62 0.69 8.94
C PRO A 114 -22.03 1.65 10.06
N VAL A 115 -22.18 2.93 9.72
CA VAL A 115 -22.66 3.93 10.66
C VAL A 115 -24.10 3.54 10.94
N GLN A 116 -24.36 2.85 12.05
CA GLN A 116 -25.72 2.71 12.53
C GLN A 116 -26.12 4.11 12.96
N LEU A 117 -26.81 4.83 12.08
CA LEU A 117 -27.51 6.05 12.44
C LEU A 117 -28.32 5.69 13.69
N PRO A 118 -28.19 6.44 14.80
CA PRO A 118 -29.13 6.27 15.89
C PRO A 118 -30.54 6.36 15.26
N PRO A 119 -31.47 5.45 15.60
CA PRO A 119 -32.82 5.55 15.09
C PRO A 119 -33.29 6.98 15.34
N PRO A 120 -33.90 7.67 14.35
CA PRO A 120 -34.33 9.04 14.54
C PRO A 120 -35.15 9.04 15.81
N ALA A 121 -34.69 9.77 16.83
CA ALA A 121 -35.48 9.98 18.02
C ALA A 121 -36.77 10.58 17.48
N ILE A 122 -37.85 9.80 17.54
CA ILE A 122 -39.18 10.29 17.26
C ILE A 122 -39.32 11.43 18.26
N ALA A 123 -39.18 12.68 17.78
CA ALA A 123 -39.40 13.83 18.61
C ALA A 123 -40.82 13.62 19.16
N PRO A 124 -41.02 13.50 20.49
CA PRO A 124 -42.38 13.57 21.00
C PRO A 124 -42.92 14.90 20.47
N CYS A 125 -44.07 14.85 19.82
CA CYS A 125 -44.72 16.03 19.26
C CYS A 125 -44.67 17.15 20.31
N SER A 126 -43.75 18.10 20.13
CA SER A 126 -43.62 19.27 20.98
C SER A 126 -44.69 20.24 20.49
N GLY A 127 -45.92 19.91 20.83
CA GLY A 127 -47.13 20.51 20.28
C GLY A 127 -48.36 20.15 21.11
N SER A 128 -48.21 20.08 22.44
CA SER A 128 -49.33 19.92 23.37
C SER A 128 -50.02 21.27 23.64
N SER A 129 -50.47 21.98 22.60
CA SER A 129 -51.36 23.12 22.87
C SER A 129 -52.58 23.25 21.97
N GLU A 130 -52.70 22.60 20.81
CA GLU A 130 -53.99 22.62 20.07
C GLU A 130 -54.24 21.32 19.28
N CYS A 131 -54.38 20.19 19.98
CA CYS A 131 -55.22 19.09 19.49
C CYS A 131 -56.39 18.92 20.46
N SER A 132 -57.26 19.94 20.51
CA SER A 132 -58.56 19.88 21.17
C SER A 132 -59.57 20.69 20.38
N THR A 133 -59.78 20.34 19.11
CA THR A 133 -61.01 20.64 18.39
C THR A 133 -61.16 19.61 17.28
N THR A 134 -62.35 19.02 17.18
CA THR A 134 -62.80 18.06 16.16
C THR A 134 -62.75 16.58 16.53
N LEU A 135 -63.38 16.20 17.65
CA LEU A 135 -64.32 15.08 17.60
C LEU A 135 -65.66 15.65 17.10
N GLY A 136 -65.71 15.95 15.80
CA GLY A 136 -66.95 16.14 15.08
C GLY A 136 -67.49 14.77 14.71
N SER A 137 -68.42 14.27 15.53
CA SER A 137 -69.39 13.17 15.32
C SER A 137 -69.94 12.88 16.72
N ASP A 138 -70.87 13.66 17.27
CA ASP A 138 -72.30 13.37 17.05
C ASP A 138 -73.16 14.50 17.61
N THR A 139 -74.21 14.84 16.87
CA THR A 139 -75.11 15.95 17.09
C THR A 139 -76.12 15.60 18.18
N GLU A 140 -75.78 15.72 19.47
CA GLU A 140 -76.78 15.68 20.56
C GLU A 140 -76.60 16.84 21.55
N ILE A 141 -76.88 18.03 21.04
CA ILE A 141 -77.75 18.93 21.79
C ILE A 141 -79.07 18.17 22.01
N PHE A 142 -79.39 17.73 23.22
CA PHE A 142 -80.67 17.98 23.91
C PHE A 142 -80.74 17.24 25.28
N ALA A 143 -80.81 18.03 26.36
CA ALA A 143 -81.78 17.83 27.45
C ALA A 143 -81.54 16.83 28.62
N LYS A 144 -80.42 16.85 29.36
CA LYS A 144 -80.47 16.16 30.69
C LYS A 144 -79.60 16.54 31.89
N ARG A 145 -78.96 17.71 31.95
CA ARG A 145 -78.22 18.11 33.17
C ARG A 145 -78.66 19.44 33.81
N LEU A 146 -79.98 19.68 33.83
CA LEU A 146 -80.59 20.53 34.86
C LEU A 146 -81.55 19.66 35.71
N LYS A 147 -81.05 19.25 36.87
CA LYS A 147 -81.79 19.14 38.13
C LYS A 147 -80.78 19.10 39.26
#